data_AF-A0A554GHU7-F1
#
_entry.id   AF-A0A554GHU7-F1
#
_cell.length_a   1.000
_cell.length_b   1.000
_cell.length_c   1.000
_cell.angle_alpha   90.00
_cell.angle_beta   90.00
_cell.angle_gamma   90.00
#
_symmetry.space_group_name_H-M   'P 1'
#
loop_
_entity.id
_entity.type
_entity.pdbx_description
1 polymer ?
#
loop_
_entity_poly.entity_id
_entity_poly.type
_entity_poly.pdbx_seq_one_letter_code
_entity_poly.pdbx_strand_id
1 'polypeptide(L)'
;MNFISRALLLGSLSTVVGCASMKGGSKPSEPSEPAAASLVDNCDDAQKSISKEADTLASPYGIDQHVDKNFPDRKVSWLMTDSAYQKFVVQAAAKNFGRCNDAGCYLFAAPSATIHGAVEKAKTADGKHDPAVLGQALGLPAKNFEGPLRMMTLDLGARKVCTRLPVDADPGVWKCTTPEDKDCFKFGGYTSGGVPEVMVINAPVADAQVAEIP
;
A
#
# COMPACT_ATOMS: atom_id res chain seq x y z
N MET A 1 -12.65 -67.45 59.26
CA MET A 1 -11.33 -67.79 59.85
C MET A 1 -10.55 -66.50 60.02
N ASN A 2 -10.13 -66.22 61.26
CA ASN A 2 -8.89 -65.54 61.71
C ASN A 2 -8.32 -64.32 60.95
N PHE A 3 -7.72 -63.31 61.56
CA PHE A 3 -7.62 -62.73 62.92
C PHE A 3 -6.69 -61.50 62.70
N ILE A 4 -7.07 -60.32 63.20
CA ILE A 4 -6.25 -59.27 63.87
C ILE A 4 -4.87 -58.83 63.30
N SER A 5 -4.70 -57.50 63.07
CA SER A 5 -3.72 -56.57 63.73
C SER A 5 -3.47 -55.34 62.84
N ARG A 6 -3.92 -54.10 63.14
CA ARG A 6 -3.45 -53.08 64.11
C ARG A 6 -1.98 -52.62 63.96
N ALA A 7 -1.79 -51.38 63.49
CA ALA A 7 -0.96 -50.26 64.05
C ALA A 7 -0.86 -49.13 63.00
N LEU A 8 -1.40 -47.91 63.22
CA LEU A 8 -0.81 -46.74 63.94
C LEU A 8 0.40 -46.17 63.17
N LEU A 9 0.60 -44.87 62.84
CA LEU A 9 0.13 -43.56 63.34
C LEU A 9 0.62 -42.44 62.39
N LEU A 10 -0.05 -41.26 62.43
CA LEU A 10 0.44 -39.87 62.29
C LEU A 10 1.30 -39.50 61.07
N GLY A 11 1.12 -38.39 60.34
CA GLY A 11 0.36 -37.14 60.42
C GLY A 11 0.37 -36.56 58.99
N SER A 12 -0.25 -35.46 58.62
CA SER A 12 -0.59 -34.23 59.33
C SER A 12 -1.60 -33.50 58.46
N LEU A 13 -2.62 -32.93 59.10
CA LEU A 13 -3.53 -31.97 58.49
C LEU A 13 -2.74 -30.77 57.97
N SER A 14 -3.03 -30.35 56.74
CA SER A 14 -3.01 -28.94 56.34
C SER A 14 -4.06 -28.75 55.26
N THR A 15 -5.26 -28.37 55.70
CA THR A 15 -6.32 -27.83 54.86
C THR A 15 -5.89 -26.45 54.38
N VAL A 16 -5.67 -26.29 53.08
CA VAL A 16 -5.85 -25.00 52.41
C VAL A 16 -6.95 -25.20 51.37
N VAL A 17 -8.15 -24.79 51.78
CA VAL A 17 -9.27 -24.55 50.88
C VAL A 17 -8.93 -23.31 50.06
N GLY A 18 -8.81 -23.47 48.75
CA GLY A 18 -8.64 -22.38 47.79
C GLY A 18 -9.21 -22.79 46.44
N CYS A 19 -10.26 -22.10 46.04
CA CYS A 19 -11.21 -22.44 44.98
C CYS A 19 -10.63 -22.59 43.56
N ALA A 20 -11.38 -23.35 42.76
CA ALA A 20 -11.20 -23.66 41.35
C ALA A 20 -11.06 -22.44 40.42
N SER A 21 -10.23 -22.61 39.37
CA SER A 21 -10.52 -22.06 38.04
C SER A 21 -9.87 -22.89 36.95
N MET A 22 -10.69 -23.24 35.96
CA MET A 22 -10.34 -23.92 34.74
C MET A 22 -9.51 -23.03 33.80
N LYS A 23 -8.92 -23.70 32.80
CA LYS A 23 -8.90 -23.31 31.37
C LYS A 23 -7.65 -22.58 30.86
N GLY A 24 -7.02 -23.19 29.85
CA GLY A 24 -6.24 -22.46 28.85
C GLY A 24 -4.87 -23.05 28.56
N GLY A 25 -4.82 -24.18 27.84
CA GLY A 25 -3.59 -24.57 27.15
C GLY A 25 -3.29 -23.53 26.07
N SER A 26 -2.26 -22.71 26.31
CA SER A 26 -1.71 -21.79 25.31
C SER A 26 -0.98 -22.61 24.25
N LYS A 27 -1.58 -22.67 23.05
CA LYS A 27 -0.92 -23.14 21.83
C LYS A 27 0.30 -22.23 21.58
N PRO A 28 1.49 -22.77 21.32
CA PRO A 28 2.65 -21.95 20.96
C PRO A 28 2.32 -21.14 19.70
N SER A 29 2.52 -19.82 19.77
CA SER A 29 2.44 -18.93 18.61
C SER A 29 3.49 -19.35 17.58
N GLU A 30 3.07 -19.62 16.35
CA GLU A 30 3.98 -19.83 15.21
C GLU A 30 4.93 -18.62 15.08
N PRO A 31 6.20 -18.83 14.69
CA PRO A 31 7.11 -17.72 14.41
C PRO A 31 6.50 -16.85 13.31
N SER A 32 6.18 -15.60 13.63
CA SER A 32 5.78 -14.61 12.63
C SER A 32 6.93 -14.40 11.64
N GLU A 33 6.62 -14.49 10.35
CA GLU A 33 7.54 -14.15 9.25
C GLU A 33 8.16 -12.75 9.52
N PRO A 34 9.45 -12.52 9.21
CA PRO A 34 10.08 -11.22 9.45
C PRO A 34 9.28 -10.12 8.74
N ALA A 35 8.92 -9.07 9.50
CA ALA A 35 8.26 -7.91 8.91
C ALA A 35 9.12 -7.36 7.77
N ALA A 36 8.51 -7.13 6.62
CA ALA A 36 9.19 -6.56 5.47
C ALA A 36 9.70 -5.14 5.82
N ALA A 37 10.92 -4.80 5.38
CA ALA A 37 11.52 -3.49 5.67
C ALA A 37 10.64 -2.34 5.19
N SER A 38 10.62 -1.22 5.92
CA SER A 38 9.80 -0.08 5.53
C SER A 38 10.32 0.54 4.23
N LEU A 39 9.41 0.90 3.32
CA LEU A 39 9.79 1.64 2.10
C LEU A 39 10.25 3.07 2.42
N VAL A 40 9.89 3.59 3.60
CA VAL A 40 10.34 4.90 4.10
C VAL A 40 11.82 4.88 4.49
N ASP A 41 12.41 3.71 4.78
CA ASP A 41 13.83 3.63 5.10
C ASP A 41 14.73 4.08 3.92
N ASN A 42 14.22 3.95 2.70
CA ASN A 42 14.85 4.42 1.47
C ASN A 42 14.75 5.93 1.23
N CYS A 43 13.96 6.63 2.04
CA CYS A 43 13.80 8.07 1.95
C CYS A 43 14.96 8.82 2.61
N ASP A 44 15.23 10.03 2.11
CA ASP A 44 16.08 10.99 2.82
C ASP A 44 15.40 11.49 4.11
N ASP A 45 16.16 12.23 4.93
CA ASP A 45 15.68 12.69 6.23
C ASP A 45 14.48 13.66 6.12
N ALA A 46 14.42 14.45 5.05
CA ALA A 46 13.30 15.37 4.83
C ALA A 46 12.01 14.59 4.53
N GLN A 47 12.07 13.61 3.63
CA GLN A 47 10.93 12.75 3.29
C GLN A 47 10.55 11.82 4.44
N LYS A 48 11.51 11.38 5.27
CA LYS A 48 11.21 10.66 6.53
C LYS A 48 10.43 11.52 7.52
N SER A 49 10.77 12.81 7.65
CA SER A 49 10.01 13.73 8.50
C SER A 49 8.58 13.92 8.00
N ILE A 50 8.41 14.15 6.70
CA ILE A 50 7.09 14.28 6.07
C ILE A 50 6.28 12.99 6.23
N SER A 51 6.91 11.82 6.10
CA SER A 51 6.22 10.55 6.30
C SER A 51 5.64 10.41 7.71
N LYS A 52 6.35 10.86 8.75
CA LYS A 52 5.86 10.82 10.14
C LYS A 52 4.63 11.73 10.33
N GLU A 53 4.64 12.90 9.70
CA GLU A 53 3.49 13.81 9.70
C GLU A 53 2.30 13.18 8.98
N ALA A 54 2.55 12.56 7.82
CA ALA A 54 1.53 11.85 7.04
C ALA A 54 0.91 10.69 7.84
N ASP A 55 1.72 9.89 8.54
CA ASP A 55 1.25 8.78 9.38
C ASP A 55 0.41 9.28 10.56
N THR A 56 0.77 10.43 11.14
CA THR A 56 -0.01 11.07 12.21
C THR A 56 -1.40 11.48 11.71
N LEU A 57 -1.49 12.03 10.49
CA LEU A 57 -2.75 12.41 9.86
C LEU A 57 -3.58 11.19 9.42
N ALA A 58 -2.92 10.09 9.05
CA ALA A 58 -3.55 8.85 8.61
C ALA A 58 -3.93 7.89 9.76
N SER A 59 -3.65 8.28 11.00
CA SER A 59 -3.91 7.47 12.20
C SER A 59 -5.35 6.89 12.22
N PRO A 60 -5.53 5.60 12.55
CA PRO A 60 -4.54 4.70 13.16
C PRO A 60 -3.67 3.90 12.18
N TYR A 61 -3.77 4.14 10.86
CA TYR A 61 -3.08 3.33 9.85
C TYR A 61 -2.05 4.17 9.07
N GLY A 62 -0.78 4.00 9.41
CA GLY A 62 0.33 4.65 8.70
C GLY A 62 0.74 3.92 7.42
N ILE A 63 1.81 4.41 6.80
CA ILE A 63 2.35 3.90 5.53
C ILE A 63 2.66 2.40 5.56
N ASP A 64 3.32 1.89 6.60
CA ASP A 64 3.70 0.48 6.63
C ASP A 64 2.47 -0.43 6.65
N GLN A 65 1.47 -0.12 7.48
CA GLN A 65 0.20 -0.87 7.49
C GLN A 65 -0.55 -0.72 6.16
N HIS A 66 -0.50 0.46 5.54
CA HIS A 66 -1.11 0.72 4.25
C HIS A 66 -0.47 -0.13 3.14
N VAL A 67 0.87 -0.17 3.07
CA VAL A 67 1.63 -0.94 2.09
C VAL A 67 1.43 -2.43 2.29
N ASP A 68 1.58 -2.93 3.51
CA ASP A 68 1.45 -4.37 3.79
C ASP A 68 0.05 -4.91 3.48
N LYS A 69 -0.98 -4.08 3.70
CA LYS A 69 -2.36 -4.45 3.38
C LYS A 69 -2.65 -4.42 1.87
N ASN A 70 -2.21 -3.38 1.17
CA ASN A 70 -2.72 -3.06 -0.16
C ASN A 70 -1.73 -3.38 -1.31
N PHE A 71 -0.44 -3.54 -1.00
CA PHE A 71 0.64 -3.74 -1.96
C PHE A 71 1.45 -5.01 -1.60
N PRO A 72 0.81 -6.20 -1.61
CA PRO A 72 1.42 -7.43 -1.09
C PRO A 72 2.67 -7.87 -1.86
N ASP A 73 2.80 -7.49 -3.13
CA ASP A 73 3.99 -7.73 -3.96
C ASP A 73 4.94 -6.53 -4.00
N ARG A 74 4.58 -5.42 -3.33
CA ARG A 74 5.29 -4.14 -3.33
C ARG A 74 5.59 -3.59 -4.72
N LYS A 75 4.74 -3.94 -5.69
CA LYS A 75 4.78 -3.40 -7.05
C LYS A 75 3.69 -2.36 -7.22
N VAL A 76 4.06 -1.30 -7.90
CA VAL A 76 3.15 -0.22 -8.23
C VAL A 76 3.09 0.00 -9.72
N SER A 77 1.93 0.46 -10.17
CA SER A 77 1.74 0.93 -11.53
C SER A 77 1.09 2.29 -11.54
N TRP A 78 1.27 2.99 -12.65
CA TRP A 78 0.52 4.20 -12.98
C TRP A 78 0.30 4.26 -14.49
N LEU A 79 -0.69 5.06 -14.88
CA LEU A 79 -1.04 5.29 -16.28
C LEU A 79 -0.70 6.74 -16.66
N MET A 80 -0.20 6.91 -17.87
CA MET A 80 -0.07 8.21 -18.51
C MET A 80 -0.66 8.10 -19.91
N THR A 81 -1.22 9.18 -20.46
CA THR A 81 -1.51 9.20 -21.89
C THR A 81 -0.20 9.05 -22.67
N ASP A 82 -0.24 8.40 -23.83
CA ASP A 82 0.95 8.27 -24.68
C ASP A 82 1.53 9.66 -25.01
N SER A 83 0.67 10.64 -25.30
CA SER A 83 1.08 12.03 -25.53
C SER A 83 1.85 12.64 -24.35
N ALA A 84 1.42 12.39 -23.11
CA ALA A 84 2.12 12.86 -21.92
C ALA A 84 3.44 12.13 -21.72
N TYR A 85 3.48 10.81 -21.95
CA TYR A 85 4.71 10.02 -21.87
C TYR A 85 5.75 10.52 -22.89
N GLN A 86 5.36 10.70 -24.16
CA GLN A 86 6.26 11.20 -25.20
C GLN A 86 6.81 12.57 -24.84
N LYS A 87 5.96 13.49 -24.36
CA LYS A 87 6.38 14.86 -24.03
C LYS A 87 7.27 14.93 -22.79
N PHE A 88 6.85 14.32 -21.69
CA PHE A 88 7.46 14.55 -20.38
C PHE A 88 8.51 13.51 -19.99
N VAL A 89 8.56 12.37 -20.67
CA VAL A 89 9.55 11.31 -20.41
C VAL A 89 10.55 11.25 -21.55
N VAL A 90 10.07 11.02 -22.77
CA VAL A 90 10.94 10.77 -23.94
C VAL A 90 11.61 12.06 -24.40
N GLN A 91 10.83 13.07 -24.82
CA GLN A 91 11.37 14.33 -25.37
C GLN A 91 12.15 15.13 -24.32
N ALA A 92 11.69 15.10 -23.07
CA ALA A 92 12.39 15.74 -21.95
C ALA A 92 13.62 14.95 -21.46
N ALA A 93 13.84 13.73 -21.98
CA ALA A 93 14.88 12.80 -21.51
C ALA A 93 14.90 12.68 -19.97
N ALA A 94 13.71 12.51 -19.38
CA ALA A 94 13.55 12.50 -17.93
C ALA A 94 14.28 11.31 -17.30
N LYS A 95 14.96 11.56 -16.17
CA LYS A 95 15.61 10.50 -15.38
C LYS A 95 14.64 9.83 -14.42
N ASN A 96 13.69 10.60 -13.90
CA ASN A 96 12.68 10.15 -12.94
C ASN A 96 11.29 10.49 -13.45
N PHE A 97 10.30 9.68 -13.06
CA PHE A 97 8.89 9.97 -13.31
C PHE A 97 8.33 10.93 -12.26
N GLY A 98 7.26 11.62 -12.65
CA GLY A 98 6.45 12.43 -11.75
C GLY A 98 6.54 13.93 -12.04
N ARG A 99 5.90 14.70 -11.16
CA ARG A 99 5.96 16.16 -11.15
C ARG A 99 7.18 16.57 -10.33
N CYS A 100 8.17 17.17 -10.99
CA CYS A 100 9.44 17.50 -10.35
C CYS A 100 9.48 18.94 -9.82
N ASN A 101 10.16 19.12 -8.69
CA ASN A 101 10.61 20.40 -8.14
C ASN A 101 12.06 20.26 -7.64
N ASP A 102 12.58 21.26 -6.93
CA ASP A 102 13.96 21.26 -6.42
C ASP A 102 14.25 20.15 -5.39
N ALA A 103 13.21 19.59 -4.74
CA ALA A 103 13.33 18.55 -3.74
C ALA A 103 13.20 17.13 -4.32
N GLY A 104 12.65 16.96 -5.53
CA GLY A 104 12.52 15.67 -6.17
C GLY A 104 11.37 15.58 -7.17
N CYS A 105 11.14 14.38 -7.69
CA CYS A 105 10.02 14.07 -8.57
C CYS A 105 8.98 13.20 -7.87
N TYR A 106 7.73 13.63 -7.92
CA TYR A 106 6.63 13.09 -7.13
C TYR A 106 5.59 12.45 -8.03
N LEU A 107 5.28 11.19 -7.76
CA LEU A 107 4.37 10.39 -8.56
C LEU A 107 3.41 9.62 -7.67
N PHE A 108 2.13 9.73 -7.96
CA PHE A 108 1.12 8.85 -7.39
C PHE A 108 1.09 7.52 -8.14
N ALA A 109 1.07 6.41 -7.39
CA ALA A 109 1.00 5.08 -7.95
C ALA A 109 0.10 4.16 -7.12
N ALA A 110 -0.59 3.25 -7.78
CA ALA A 110 -1.50 2.28 -7.18
C ALA A 110 -0.92 0.86 -7.28
N PRO A 111 -1.47 -0.14 -6.56
CA PRO A 111 -0.97 -1.51 -6.65
C PRO A 111 -0.99 -2.02 -8.08
N SER A 112 0.08 -2.66 -8.53
CA SER A 112 0.19 -3.10 -9.93
C SER A 112 -0.95 -4.03 -10.34
N ALA A 113 -1.32 -4.97 -9.47
CA ALA A 113 -2.44 -5.88 -9.72
C ALA A 113 -3.78 -5.13 -9.95
N THR A 114 -4.01 -4.03 -9.23
CA THR A 114 -5.21 -3.20 -9.38
C THR A 114 -5.27 -2.55 -10.76
N ILE A 115 -4.17 -1.90 -11.20
CA ILE A 115 -4.16 -1.24 -12.52
C ILE A 115 -4.19 -2.27 -13.65
N HIS A 116 -3.41 -3.34 -13.56
CA HIS A 116 -3.40 -4.39 -14.58
C HIS A 116 -4.79 -5.03 -14.71
N GLY A 117 -5.44 -5.35 -13.58
CA GLY A 117 -6.81 -5.87 -13.59
C GLY A 117 -7.84 -4.88 -14.14
N ALA A 118 -7.68 -3.58 -13.87
CA ALA A 118 -8.55 -2.54 -14.41
C ALA A 118 -8.41 -2.39 -15.94
N VAL A 119 -7.18 -2.43 -16.45
CA VAL A 119 -6.89 -2.37 -17.89
C VAL A 119 -7.45 -3.61 -18.60
N GLU A 120 -7.20 -4.80 -18.07
CA GLU A 120 -7.74 -6.04 -18.66
C GLU A 120 -9.28 -6.06 -18.66
N LYS A 121 -9.91 -5.57 -17.58
CA LYS A 121 -11.38 -5.45 -17.50
C LYS A 121 -11.93 -4.44 -18.51
N ALA A 122 -11.20 -3.36 -18.78
CA ALA A 122 -11.62 -2.33 -19.72
C ALA A 122 -11.42 -2.72 -21.19
N LYS A 123 -10.75 -3.85 -21.46
CA LYS A 123 -10.42 -4.26 -22.82
C LYS A 123 -11.65 -4.52 -23.68
N THR A 124 -11.70 -3.89 -24.85
CA THR A 124 -12.77 -4.01 -25.82
C THR A 124 -12.46 -5.10 -26.86
N ALA A 125 -13.48 -5.52 -27.61
CA ALA A 125 -13.33 -6.57 -28.63
C ALA A 125 -12.38 -6.18 -29.78
N ASP A 126 -12.21 -4.88 -30.06
CA ASP A 126 -11.24 -4.36 -31.04
C ASP A 126 -9.82 -4.21 -30.47
N GLY A 127 -9.59 -4.67 -29.23
CA GLY A 127 -8.28 -4.71 -28.59
C GLY A 127 -7.84 -3.42 -27.92
N LYS A 128 -8.68 -2.38 -27.93
CA LYS A 128 -8.48 -1.13 -27.17
C LYS A 128 -9.02 -1.26 -25.75
N HIS A 129 -9.17 -0.13 -25.05
CA HIS A 129 -9.84 -0.03 -23.77
C HIS A 129 -11.04 0.92 -23.81
N ASP A 130 -12.03 0.66 -22.96
CA ASP A 130 -13.15 1.56 -22.67
C ASP A 130 -12.75 2.52 -21.53
N PRO A 131 -12.63 3.84 -21.80
CA PRO A 131 -12.23 4.82 -20.78
C PRO A 131 -13.20 4.91 -19.61
N ALA A 132 -14.51 4.68 -19.82
CA ALA A 132 -15.50 4.73 -18.76
C ALA A 132 -15.37 3.54 -17.82
N VAL A 133 -15.12 2.33 -18.37
CA VAL A 133 -14.88 1.13 -17.56
C VAL A 133 -13.57 1.26 -16.78
N LEU A 134 -12.50 1.74 -17.43
CA LEU A 134 -11.21 1.95 -16.78
C LEU A 134 -11.30 3.01 -15.68
N GLY A 135 -11.92 4.15 -15.97
CA GLY A 135 -12.12 5.21 -14.99
C GLY A 135 -12.96 4.76 -13.80
N GLN A 136 -14.06 4.04 -14.04
CA GLN A 136 -14.86 3.48 -12.96
C GLN A 136 -14.05 2.51 -12.09
N ALA A 137 -13.23 1.64 -12.70
CA ALA A 137 -12.41 0.69 -11.97
C ALA A 137 -11.30 1.36 -11.13
N LEU A 138 -10.77 2.48 -11.60
CA LEU A 138 -9.72 3.25 -10.91
C LEU A 138 -10.26 4.36 -10.01
N GLY A 139 -11.58 4.58 -10.00
CA GLY A 139 -12.20 5.63 -9.20
C GLY A 139 -11.87 7.04 -9.70
N LEU A 140 -11.68 7.20 -11.01
CA LEU A 140 -11.26 8.43 -11.68
C LEU A 140 -12.14 8.70 -12.93
N PRO A 141 -12.28 9.94 -13.40
CA PRO A 141 -13.07 10.26 -14.58
C PRO A 141 -12.55 9.62 -15.87
N ALA A 142 -13.49 9.17 -16.71
CA ALA A 142 -13.20 8.55 -18.01
C ALA A 142 -12.28 9.39 -18.90
N LYS A 143 -12.44 10.72 -18.90
CA LYS A 143 -11.63 11.65 -19.69
C LYS A 143 -10.11 11.54 -19.43
N ASN A 144 -9.70 11.05 -18.25
CA ASN A 144 -8.29 10.88 -17.91
C ASN A 144 -7.66 9.68 -18.65
N PHE A 145 -8.49 8.83 -19.27
CA PHE A 145 -8.12 7.59 -19.94
C PHE A 145 -8.54 7.58 -21.40
N GLU A 146 -8.72 8.75 -22.02
CA GLU A 146 -9.03 8.83 -23.44
C GLU A 146 -7.78 8.64 -24.31
N GLY A 147 -7.88 7.76 -25.30
CA GLY A 147 -6.81 7.47 -26.26
C GLY A 147 -5.71 6.56 -25.69
N PRO A 148 -4.65 6.29 -26.46
CA PRO A 148 -3.60 5.35 -26.06
C PRO A 148 -2.91 5.77 -24.77
N LEU A 149 -2.64 4.78 -23.91
CA LEU A 149 -1.96 4.97 -22.64
C LEU A 149 -0.63 4.22 -22.61
N ARG A 150 0.24 4.68 -21.71
CA ARG A 150 1.42 3.97 -21.25
C ARG A 150 1.18 3.54 -19.82
N MET A 151 1.31 2.24 -19.58
CA MET A 151 1.34 1.69 -18.24
C MET A 151 2.79 1.50 -17.84
N MET A 152 3.17 2.11 -16.73
CA MET A 152 4.50 1.94 -16.14
C MET A 152 4.36 1.10 -14.89
N THR A 153 5.28 0.18 -14.67
CA THR A 153 5.31 -0.70 -13.50
C THR A 153 6.68 -0.71 -12.86
N LEU A 154 6.73 -0.60 -11.53
CA LEU A 154 7.95 -0.54 -10.74
C LEU A 154 7.85 -1.43 -9.50
N ASP A 155 8.92 -2.14 -9.21
CA ASP A 155 9.08 -2.91 -7.96
C ASP A 155 9.74 -2.02 -6.90
N LEU A 156 8.98 -1.58 -5.90
CA LEU A 156 9.45 -0.60 -4.92
C LEU A 156 10.53 -1.18 -4.01
N GLY A 157 10.37 -2.45 -3.60
CA GLY A 157 11.30 -3.12 -2.69
C GLY A 157 12.63 -3.42 -3.37
N ALA A 158 12.61 -3.99 -4.58
CA ALA A 158 13.82 -4.32 -5.31
C ALA A 158 14.63 -3.09 -5.73
N ARG A 159 13.95 -1.96 -5.98
CA ARG A 159 14.58 -0.72 -6.45
C ARG A 159 14.92 0.27 -5.34
N LYS A 160 14.58 -0.03 -4.08
CA LYS A 160 14.85 0.83 -2.92
C LYS A 160 14.38 2.27 -3.15
N VAL A 161 13.15 2.41 -3.64
CA VAL A 161 12.58 3.73 -3.97
C VAL A 161 11.83 4.27 -2.75
N CYS A 162 12.09 5.53 -2.41
CA CYS A 162 11.39 6.22 -1.34
C CYS A 162 9.88 6.25 -1.63
N THR A 163 9.11 5.68 -0.70
CA THR A 163 7.65 5.61 -0.80
C THR A 163 7.03 5.98 0.53
N ARG A 164 6.04 6.87 0.50
CA ARG A 164 5.28 7.28 1.70
C ARG A 164 3.84 7.63 1.36
N LEU A 165 3.04 7.91 2.39
CA LEU A 165 1.73 8.49 2.18
C LEU A 165 1.89 9.93 1.67
N PRO A 166 1.08 10.36 0.70
CA PRO A 166 1.06 11.75 0.23
C PRO A 166 0.53 12.71 1.31
N VAL A 167 1.02 13.95 1.28
CA VAL A 167 0.58 15.06 2.11
C VAL A 167 0.10 16.22 1.23
N ASP A 168 -0.70 17.12 1.79
CA ASP A 168 -1.30 18.25 1.07
C ASP A 168 -0.34 19.14 0.27
N ALA A 169 0.92 19.22 0.68
CA ALA A 169 1.94 20.04 0.03
C ALA A 169 2.60 19.35 -1.17
N ASP A 170 2.34 18.06 -1.41
CA ASP A 170 3.01 17.33 -2.48
C ASP A 170 2.55 17.80 -3.87
N PRO A 171 3.48 17.91 -4.83
CA PRO A 171 3.14 18.21 -6.21
C PRO A 171 2.12 17.22 -6.79
N GLY A 172 1.01 17.74 -7.31
CA GLY A 172 -0.03 16.95 -7.96
C GLY A 172 -1.12 16.44 -7.02
N VAL A 173 -1.05 16.71 -5.72
CA VAL A 173 -2.18 16.48 -4.81
C VAL A 173 -3.32 17.40 -5.21
N TRP A 174 -4.50 16.83 -5.40
CA TRP A 174 -5.75 17.56 -5.47
C TRP A 174 -6.64 17.20 -4.29
N LYS A 175 -7.15 18.20 -3.59
CA LYS A 175 -7.96 17.94 -2.40
C LYS A 175 -9.42 17.80 -2.80
N CYS A 176 -10.14 16.93 -2.08
CA CYS A 176 -11.59 16.95 -2.14
C CYS A 176 -12.05 18.28 -1.53
N THR A 177 -12.71 19.09 -2.35
CA THR A 177 -13.38 20.31 -1.92
C THR A 177 -14.78 20.02 -1.39
N THR A 178 -15.43 18.99 -1.93
CA THR A 178 -16.75 18.51 -1.49
C THR A 178 -16.73 17.00 -1.22
N PRO A 179 -17.62 16.47 -0.35
CA PRO A 179 -17.76 15.03 -0.14
C PRO A 179 -18.11 14.24 -1.41
N GLU A 180 -18.74 14.90 -2.38
CA GLU A 180 -19.17 14.32 -3.66
C GLU A 180 -18.04 14.26 -4.70
N ASP A 181 -16.88 14.89 -4.42
CA ASP A 181 -15.75 14.90 -5.34
C ASP A 181 -15.27 13.47 -5.59
N LYS A 182 -15.36 13.06 -6.86
CA LYS A 182 -14.98 11.73 -7.33
C LYS A 182 -13.56 11.69 -7.87
N ASP A 183 -12.89 12.84 -7.92
CA ASP A 183 -11.61 13.05 -8.56
C ASP A 183 -10.75 13.86 -7.60
N CYS A 184 -10.42 13.27 -6.45
CA CYS A 184 -9.66 13.93 -5.41
C CYS A 184 -8.89 12.92 -4.54
N PHE A 185 -7.82 13.39 -3.89
CA PHE A 185 -7.05 12.61 -2.92
C PHE A 185 -7.76 12.64 -1.56
N LYS A 186 -7.85 11.48 -0.91
CA LYS A 186 -8.29 11.35 0.49
C LYS A 186 -7.12 10.93 1.36
N PHE A 187 -6.93 11.63 2.48
CA PHE A 187 -5.94 11.26 3.49
C PHE A 187 -6.05 9.78 3.88
N GLY A 188 -4.90 9.13 4.09
CA GLY A 188 -4.80 7.70 4.37
C GLY A 188 -4.39 6.83 3.17
N GLY A 189 -4.04 7.45 2.04
CA GLY A 189 -3.49 6.74 0.88
C GLY A 189 -4.56 6.13 -0.03
N TYR A 190 -5.72 6.78 -0.17
CA TYR A 190 -6.75 6.29 -1.09
C TYR A 190 -7.26 7.41 -1.98
N THR A 191 -7.61 7.07 -3.21
CA THR A 191 -8.38 7.97 -4.07
C THR A 191 -9.79 8.16 -3.51
N SER A 192 -10.48 9.19 -3.98
CA SER A 192 -11.92 9.40 -3.76
C SER A 192 -12.78 8.17 -4.05
N GLY A 193 -12.40 7.38 -5.06
CA GLY A 193 -13.04 6.14 -5.45
C GLY A 193 -12.57 4.89 -4.69
N GLY A 194 -11.69 5.04 -3.70
CA GLY A 194 -11.27 3.96 -2.80
C GLY A 194 -10.13 3.08 -3.30
N VAL A 195 -9.43 3.49 -4.36
CA VAL A 195 -8.24 2.78 -4.84
C VAL A 195 -7.05 3.13 -3.94
N PRO A 196 -6.30 2.15 -3.40
CA PRO A 196 -5.08 2.41 -2.64
C PRO A 196 -4.03 3.10 -3.49
N GLU A 197 -3.33 4.06 -2.91
CA GLU A 197 -2.37 4.90 -3.61
C GLU A 197 -1.25 5.37 -2.67
N VAL A 198 -0.03 5.41 -3.20
CA VAL A 198 1.16 5.89 -2.49
C VAL A 198 1.86 6.97 -3.29
N MET A 199 2.62 7.82 -2.60
CA MET A 199 3.55 8.75 -3.21
C MET A 199 4.90 8.06 -3.39
N VAL A 200 5.33 7.90 -4.64
CA VAL A 200 6.64 7.38 -5.02
C VAL A 200 7.53 8.54 -5.41
N ILE A 201 8.69 8.65 -4.76
CA ILE A 201 9.60 9.78 -4.91
C ILE A 201 10.84 9.34 -5.68
N ASN A 202 11.18 10.09 -6.73
CA ASN A 202 12.31 9.84 -7.61
C ASN A 202 12.26 8.44 -8.24
N ALA A 203 11.07 8.00 -8.68
CA ALA A 203 10.90 6.74 -9.42
C ALA A 203 11.74 6.76 -10.72
N PRO A 204 12.78 5.92 -10.85
CA PRO A 204 13.70 6.00 -11.96
C PRO A 204 13.09 5.47 -13.27
N VAL A 205 13.25 6.23 -14.36
CA VAL A 205 12.70 5.87 -15.68
C VAL A 205 13.30 4.59 -16.23
N ALA A 206 14.61 4.41 -16.04
CA ALA A 206 15.35 3.26 -16.56
C ALA A 206 14.95 1.92 -15.93
N ASP A 207 14.33 1.91 -14.75
CA ASP A 207 13.98 0.69 -14.03
C ASP A 207 12.50 0.31 -14.15
N ALA A 208 11.67 1.18 -14.72
CA ALA A 208 10.26 0.88 -14.92
C ALA A 208 10.05 0.02 -16.16
N GLN A 209 9.15 -0.97 -16.03
CA GLN A 209 8.60 -1.67 -17.19
C GLN A 209 7.55 -0.77 -17.83
N VAL A 210 7.61 -0.60 -19.15
CA VAL A 210 6.66 0.24 -19.89
C VAL A 210 5.89 -0.62 -20.88
N ALA A 211 4.57 -0.60 -20.79
CA ALA A 211 3.65 -1.30 -21.69
C ALA A 211 2.72 -0.31 -22.41
N GLU A 212 2.40 -0.62 -23.67
CA GLU A 212 1.40 0.11 -24.46
C GLU A 212 0.00 -0.42 -24.17
N ILE A 213 -0.92 0.50 -23.92
CA ILE A 213 -2.35 0.22 -23.83
C ILE A 213 -3.03 0.96 -24.99
N PRO A 214 -3.40 0.28 -26.08
CA PRO A 214 -3.94 0.91 -27.28
C PRO A 214 -5.37 1.45 -27.11
#